data_AF-A0A7S4KJA0-F1
#
_entry.id   AF-A0A7S4KJA0-F1
#
_cell.length_a   1.000
_cell.length_b   1.000
_cell.length_c   1.000
_cell.angle_alpha   90.00
_cell.angle_beta   90.00
_cell.angle_gamma   90.00
#
_symmetry.space_group_name_H-M   'P 1'
#
loop_
_entity.id
_entity.type
_entity.pdbx_description
1 polymer ?
#
loop_
_entity_poly.entity_id
_entity_poly.type
_entity_poly.pdbx_seq_one_letter_code
_entity_poly.pdbx_strand_id
1 'polypeptide(L)'
;GLLKLWTLKTSECVASLEQHEDKLWALAVAPGEDTLLATGGADGMINFWDDVTAEMEDKARQEQEENLVLEQQMMNALRAKDYKLAALLAFRLKKPFHLLQVLQSVITEKDEGLLDEIIVSFTSEQLSTCLQYLRDWNTSARNAHTSQAVLLAILRSFSLEQLCECEGIKDIVDSLLPYTQRHFQRLEDAMQRTYMLDFTLHAMRSVLGGSDKLDDEEEEEESLQPWRRTRARRAVEERK
;
A
#
# COMPACT_ATOMS: atom_id res chain seq x y z
N GLY A 1 12.33 -41.93 -7.48
CA GLY A 1 10.99 -42.56 -7.41
C GLY A 1 10.01 -41.63 -6.74
N LEU A 2 8.75 -41.59 -7.18
CA LEU A 2 7.72 -40.66 -6.68
C LEU A 2 6.71 -41.37 -5.76
N LEU A 3 6.51 -40.85 -4.55
CA LEU A 3 5.46 -41.29 -3.64
C LEU A 3 4.32 -40.26 -3.64
N LYS A 4 3.06 -40.71 -3.70
CA LYS A 4 1.88 -39.82 -3.66
C LYS A 4 0.93 -40.23 -2.54
N LEU A 5 0.47 -39.24 -1.78
CA LEU A 5 -0.57 -39.39 -0.77
C LEU A 5 -1.92 -38.99 -1.36
N TRP A 6 -2.91 -39.87 -1.22
CA TRP A 6 -4.25 -39.68 -1.77
C TRP A 6 -5.32 -39.82 -0.68
N THR A 7 -6.36 -38.98 -0.77
CA THR A 7 -7.55 -39.12 0.07
C THR A 7 -8.63 -39.85 -0.72
N LEU A 8 -9.04 -41.04 -0.26
CA LEU A 8 -10.04 -41.86 -0.95
C LEU A 8 -11.41 -41.19 -1.09
N LYS A 9 -11.78 -40.32 -0.14
CA LYS A 9 -13.08 -39.64 -0.14
C LYS A 9 -13.20 -38.55 -1.21
N THR A 10 -12.12 -37.79 -1.43
CA THR A 10 -12.08 -36.70 -2.40
C THR A 10 -11.49 -37.14 -3.74
N SER A 11 -10.81 -38.30 -3.79
CA SER A 11 -10.03 -38.77 -4.95
C SER A 11 -8.99 -37.76 -5.42
N GLU A 12 -8.52 -36.90 -4.50
CA GLU A 12 -7.52 -35.88 -4.76
C GLU A 12 -6.16 -36.30 -4.20
N CYS A 13 -5.10 -35.88 -4.91
CA CYS A 13 -3.73 -36.08 -4.49
C CYS A 13 -3.36 -34.95 -3.52
N VAL A 14 -3.13 -35.28 -2.25
CA VAL A 14 -2.83 -34.30 -1.19
C VAL A 14 -1.37 -33.88 -1.24
N ALA A 15 -0.46 -34.83 -1.41
CA ALA A 15 0.97 -34.56 -1.42
C ALA A 15 1.72 -35.48 -2.39
N SER A 16 2.77 -34.94 -2.99
CA SER A 16 3.74 -35.67 -3.81
C SER A 16 5.11 -35.53 -3.14
N LEU A 17 5.72 -36.65 -2.78
CA LEU A 17 6.96 -36.74 -2.00
C LEU A 17 8.06 -37.28 -2.93
N GLU A 18 8.99 -36.40 -3.30
CA GLU A 18 10.05 -36.64 -4.31
C GLU A 18 11.45 -36.64 -3.67
N GLN A 19 11.70 -37.56 -2.75
CA GLN A 19 13.02 -37.64 -2.07
C GLN A 19 13.91 -38.79 -2.56
N HIS A 20 13.35 -39.75 -3.31
CA HIS A 20 14.11 -40.87 -3.83
C HIS A 20 14.56 -40.58 -5.27
N GLU A 21 15.81 -40.85 -5.58
CA GLU A 21 16.45 -40.69 -6.88
C GLU A 21 16.13 -41.86 -7.83
N ASP A 22 15.93 -43.09 -7.33
CA ASP A 22 15.64 -44.30 -8.12
C ASP A 22 14.32 -44.98 -7.69
N LYS A 23 14.06 -46.21 -8.13
CA LYS A 23 12.78 -46.92 -7.94
C LYS A 23 12.51 -47.20 -6.47
N LEU A 24 11.28 -46.92 -6.07
CA LEU A 24 10.75 -47.28 -4.76
C LEU A 24 10.31 -48.74 -4.75
N TRP A 25 10.73 -49.50 -3.73
CA TRP A 25 10.42 -50.92 -3.59
C TRP A 25 9.58 -51.23 -2.38
N ALA A 26 9.78 -50.49 -1.28
CA ALA A 26 9.14 -50.77 -0.01
C ALA A 26 8.56 -49.52 0.63
N LEU A 27 7.38 -49.68 1.23
CA LEU A 27 6.75 -48.71 2.11
C LEU A 27 6.28 -49.47 3.35
N ALA A 28 6.68 -49.01 4.53
CA ALA A 28 6.32 -49.60 5.80
C ALA A 28 5.71 -48.51 6.71
N VAL A 29 4.70 -48.90 7.48
CA VAL A 29 4.04 -48.04 8.46
C VAL A 29 4.34 -48.59 9.84
N ALA A 30 4.73 -47.73 10.78
CA ALA A 30 4.97 -48.16 12.16
C ALA A 30 3.65 -48.54 12.85
N PRO A 31 3.49 -49.76 13.38
CA PRO A 31 2.29 -50.13 14.11
C PRO A 31 2.34 -49.55 15.53
N GLY A 32 1.56 -48.49 15.81
CA GLY A 32 1.39 -47.92 17.15
C GLY A 32 1.50 -46.40 17.21
N GLU A 33 2.24 -45.80 16.28
CA GLU A 33 2.22 -44.37 15.95
C GLU A 33 1.80 -44.26 14.49
N ASP A 34 0.53 -43.91 14.23
CA ASP A 34 -0.04 -43.72 12.88
C ASP A 34 0.63 -42.56 12.09
N THR A 35 1.75 -42.05 12.59
CA THR A 35 2.42 -40.82 12.19
C THR A 35 3.72 -41.09 11.42
N LEU A 36 4.33 -42.28 11.55
CA LEU A 36 5.64 -42.60 11.00
C LEU A 36 5.56 -43.58 9.81
N LEU A 37 5.97 -43.10 8.63
CA LEU A 37 6.10 -43.89 7.41
C LEU A 37 7.58 -44.03 7.03
N ALA A 38 8.02 -45.24 6.70
CA ALA A 38 9.36 -45.50 6.19
C ALA A 38 9.28 -45.94 4.72
N THR A 39 10.11 -45.36 3.86
CA THR A 39 10.23 -45.78 2.46
C THR A 39 11.65 -46.19 2.11
N GLY A 40 11.77 -47.32 1.40
CA GLY A 40 13.04 -47.87 0.93
C GLY A 40 13.12 -47.88 -0.60
N GLY A 41 14.18 -47.27 -1.13
CA GLY A 41 14.48 -47.19 -2.56
C GLY A 41 15.59 -48.15 -3.01
N ALA A 42 15.73 -48.31 -4.33
CA ALA A 42 16.87 -49.00 -4.97
C ALA A 42 18.21 -48.27 -4.73
N ASP A 43 18.07 -47.00 -4.37
CA ASP A 43 19.05 -45.96 -4.07
C ASP A 43 19.88 -46.29 -2.81
N GLY A 44 19.47 -47.31 -2.04
CA GLY A 44 20.09 -47.67 -0.76
C GLY A 44 19.70 -46.75 0.41
N MET A 45 18.84 -45.76 0.17
CA MET A 45 18.33 -44.83 1.19
C MET A 45 17.01 -45.33 1.79
N ILE A 46 16.87 -45.14 3.10
CA ILE A 46 15.62 -45.30 3.83
C ILE A 46 15.20 -43.93 4.35
N ASN A 47 14.07 -43.43 3.88
CA ASN A 47 13.53 -42.14 4.29
C ASN A 47 12.39 -42.35 5.29
N PHE A 48 12.45 -41.64 6.41
CA PHE A 48 11.38 -41.58 7.39
C PHE A 48 10.54 -40.32 7.14
N TRP A 49 9.23 -40.47 7.27
CA TRP A 49 8.25 -39.41 7.06
C TRP A 49 7.35 -39.34 8.27
N ASP A 50 7.25 -38.15 8.84
CA ASP A 50 6.37 -37.86 9.95
C ASP A 50 5.15 -37.07 9.44
N ASP A 51 3.95 -37.44 9.87
CA ASP A 51 2.75 -36.66 9.57
C ASP A 51 2.70 -35.39 10.42
N VAL A 52 3.09 -34.27 9.80
CA VAL A 52 3.10 -32.93 10.42
C VAL A 52 1.80 -32.16 10.16
N THR A 53 0.79 -32.78 9.54
CA THR A 53 -0.41 -32.07 9.07
C THR A 53 -1.17 -31.40 10.22
N ALA A 54 -1.40 -32.11 11.32
CA ALA A 54 -2.12 -31.59 12.48
C ALA A 54 -1.38 -30.41 13.14
N GLU A 55 -0.05 -30.53 13.32
CA GLU A 55 0.73 -29.43 13.89
C GLU A 55 0.75 -28.20 12.99
N MET A 56 0.82 -28.39 11.67
CA MET A 56 0.79 -27.28 10.71
C MET A 56 -0.57 -26.59 10.70
N GLU A 57 -1.67 -27.34 10.80
CA GLU A 57 -3.02 -26.79 10.93
C GLU A 57 -3.20 -26.02 12.24
N ASP A 58 -2.70 -26.54 13.36
CA ASP A 58 -2.79 -25.86 14.65
C ASP A 58 -1.93 -24.58 14.67
N LYS A 59 -0.72 -24.62 14.12
CA LYS A 59 0.13 -23.42 13.95
C LYS A 59 -0.56 -22.37 13.06
N ALA A 60 -1.13 -22.79 11.93
CA ALA A 60 -1.86 -21.88 11.05
C ALA A 60 -3.10 -21.28 11.73
N ARG A 61 -3.81 -22.07 12.56
CA ARG A 61 -4.95 -21.58 13.34
C ARG A 61 -4.51 -20.56 14.39
N GLN A 62 -3.42 -20.82 15.11
CA GLN A 62 -2.84 -19.89 16.08
C GLN A 62 -2.44 -18.57 15.40
N GLU A 63 -1.74 -18.63 14.26
CA GLU A 63 -1.38 -17.43 13.49
C GLU A 63 -2.62 -16.64 13.02
N GLN A 64 -3.69 -17.32 12.62
CA GLN A 64 -4.95 -16.67 12.26
C GLN A 64 -5.61 -15.98 13.47
N GLU A 65 -5.66 -16.66 14.61
CA GLU A 65 -6.21 -16.11 15.86
C GLU A 65 -5.42 -14.89 16.33
N GLU A 66 -4.09 -14.95 16.28
CA GLU A 66 -3.21 -13.83 16.61
C GLU A 66 -3.46 -12.63 15.68
N ASN A 67 -3.55 -12.87 14.37
CA ASN A 67 -3.87 -11.83 13.40
C ASN A 67 -5.23 -11.18 13.66
N LEU A 68 -6.26 -11.97 14.00
CA LEU A 68 -7.59 -11.45 14.34
C LEU A 68 -7.57 -10.58 15.60
N VAL A 69 -6.82 -11.00 16.64
CA VAL A 69 -6.65 -10.21 17.87
C VAL A 69 -5.94 -8.89 17.56
N LEU A 70 -4.88 -8.91 16.74
CA LEU A 70 -4.16 -7.71 16.33
C LEU A 70 -5.04 -6.75 15.52
N GLU A 71 -5.86 -7.27 14.60
CA GLU A 71 -6.84 -6.46 13.85
C GLU A 71 -7.85 -5.80 14.79
N GLN A 72 -8.35 -6.55 15.78
CA GLN A 72 -9.27 -5.99 16.77
C GLN A 72 -8.61 -4.88 17.60
N GLN A 73 -7.37 -5.09 18.05
CA GLN A 73 -6.60 -4.08 18.78
C GLN A 73 -6.38 -2.82 17.94
N MET A 74 -6.07 -2.97 16.65
CA MET A 74 -5.92 -1.85 15.73
C MET A 74 -7.23 -1.07 15.57
N MET A 75 -8.36 -1.76 15.41
CA MET A 75 -9.67 -1.11 15.30
C MET A 75 -10.07 -0.39 16.58
N ASN A 76 -9.69 -0.95 17.74
CA ASN A 76 -9.86 -0.26 19.03
C ASN A 76 -8.99 0.99 19.12
N ALA A 77 -7.73 0.93 18.67
CA ALA A 77 -6.82 2.07 18.62
C ALA A 77 -7.35 3.18 17.70
N LEU A 78 -7.93 2.83 16.54
CA LEU A 78 -8.59 3.78 15.65
C LEU A 78 -9.78 4.48 16.31
N ARG A 79 -10.59 3.74 17.08
CA ARG A 79 -11.70 4.34 17.85
C ARG A 79 -11.20 5.25 18.97
N ALA A 80 -10.07 4.92 19.58
CA ALA A 80 -9.40 5.73 20.59
C ALA A 80 -8.64 6.94 19.99
N LYS A 81 -8.55 7.05 18.65
CA LYS A 81 -7.76 8.05 17.91
C LYS A 81 -6.24 7.97 18.13
N ASP A 82 -5.77 6.81 18.59
CA ASP A 82 -4.33 6.54 18.75
C ASP A 82 -3.73 6.09 17.41
N TYR A 83 -3.54 7.04 16.50
CA TYR A 83 -3.09 6.76 15.13
C TYR A 83 -1.68 6.19 15.05
N LYS A 84 -0.77 6.59 15.95
CA LYS A 84 0.59 6.04 16.02
C LYS A 84 0.59 4.54 16.30
N LEU A 85 -0.19 4.13 17.31
CA LEU A 85 -0.32 2.72 17.68
C LEU A 85 -1.05 1.93 16.58
N ALA A 86 -2.10 2.50 15.99
CA ALA A 86 -2.80 1.89 14.87
C ALA A 86 -1.89 1.67 13.65
N ALA A 87 -1.03 2.64 13.31
CA ALA A 87 -0.06 2.52 12.22
C ALA A 87 0.96 1.41 12.50
N LEU A 88 1.53 1.35 13.72
CA LEU A 88 2.45 0.28 14.12
C LEU A 88 1.82 -1.11 14.06
N LEU A 89 0.57 -1.26 14.51
CA LEU A 89 -0.16 -2.52 14.39
C LEU A 89 -0.45 -2.89 12.93
N ALA A 90 -0.75 -1.91 12.08
CA ALA A 90 -0.97 -2.15 10.65
C ALA A 90 0.30 -2.69 9.94
N PHE A 91 1.50 -2.21 10.30
CA PHE A 91 2.74 -2.78 9.78
C PHE A 91 2.99 -4.20 10.27
N ARG A 92 2.68 -4.50 11.54
CA ARG A 92 2.78 -5.88 12.07
C ARG A 92 1.87 -6.84 11.32
N LEU A 93 0.66 -6.40 10.98
CA LEU A 93 -0.31 -7.16 10.18
C LEU A 93 0.12 -7.35 8.72
N LYS A 94 1.11 -6.59 8.21
CA LYS A 94 1.59 -6.62 6.80
C LYS A 94 0.47 -6.53 5.76
N LYS A 95 -0.63 -5.86 6.11
CA LYS A 95 -1.83 -5.72 5.28
C LYS A 95 -1.96 -4.26 4.82
N PRO A 96 -1.85 -3.97 3.51
CA PRO A 96 -1.83 -2.61 3.00
C PRO A 96 -3.15 -1.87 3.24
N PHE A 97 -4.28 -2.57 3.19
CA PHE A 97 -5.59 -1.94 3.34
C PHE A 97 -5.78 -1.30 4.72
N HIS A 98 -5.28 -1.94 5.78
CA HIS A 98 -5.41 -1.44 7.15
C HIS A 98 -4.62 -0.15 7.36
N LEU A 99 -3.39 -0.07 6.84
CA LEU A 99 -2.60 1.16 6.92
C LEU A 99 -3.27 2.29 6.13
N LEU A 100 -3.79 1.99 4.94
CA LEU A 100 -4.54 2.96 4.14
C LEU A 100 -5.76 3.48 4.91
N GLN A 101 -6.49 2.62 5.63
CA GLN A 101 -7.65 3.03 6.43
C GLN A 101 -7.25 4.00 7.55
N VAL A 102 -6.13 3.73 8.24
CA VAL A 102 -5.58 4.64 9.28
C VAL A 102 -5.25 6.00 8.66
N LEU A 103 -4.52 6.01 7.55
CA LEU A 103 -4.10 7.25 6.88
C LEU A 103 -5.30 8.01 6.31
N GLN A 104 -6.32 7.32 5.80
CA GLN A 104 -7.58 7.93 5.37
C GLN A 104 -8.33 8.59 6.52
N SER A 105 -8.39 7.96 7.70
CA SER A 105 -9.00 8.60 8.87
C SER A 105 -8.26 9.87 9.27
N VAL A 106 -6.93 9.87 9.28
CA VAL A 106 -6.11 11.06 9.60
C VAL A 106 -6.35 12.20 8.61
N ILE A 107 -6.35 11.91 7.31
CA ILE A 107 -6.57 12.92 6.26
C ILE A 107 -7.99 13.50 6.31
N THR A 108 -8.98 12.67 6.67
CA THR A 108 -10.37 13.13 6.80
C THR A 108 -10.54 14.10 7.96
N GLU A 109 -9.81 13.91 9.05
CA GLU A 109 -9.78 14.83 10.20
C GLU A 109 -9.00 16.13 9.91
N LYS A 110 -8.27 16.20 8.79
CA LYS A 110 -7.44 17.34 8.34
C LYS A 110 -6.27 17.70 9.25
N ASP A 111 -5.81 16.77 10.07
CA ASP A 111 -4.65 16.98 10.94
C ASP A 111 -3.34 16.62 10.22
N GLU A 112 -2.84 17.53 9.38
CA GLU A 112 -1.57 17.33 8.64
C GLU A 112 -0.37 17.14 9.57
N GLY A 113 -0.36 17.78 10.74
CA GLY A 113 0.73 17.64 11.72
C GLY A 113 0.83 16.23 12.33
N LEU A 114 -0.31 15.55 12.53
CA LEU A 114 -0.31 14.18 13.04
C LEU A 114 0.24 13.19 12.01
N LEU A 115 -0.01 13.45 10.72
CA LEU A 115 0.52 12.63 9.63
C LEU A 115 2.06 12.71 9.59
N ASP A 116 2.61 13.91 9.70
CA ASP A 116 4.06 14.12 9.73
C ASP A 116 4.69 13.44 10.96
N GLU A 117 4.07 13.54 12.14
CA GLU A 117 4.54 12.86 13.36
C GLU A 117 4.54 11.32 13.24
N ILE A 118 3.53 10.75 12.60
CA ILE A 118 3.43 9.31 12.36
C ILE A 118 4.55 8.88 11.41
N ILE A 119 4.78 9.64 10.34
CA ILE A 119 5.76 9.32 9.31
C ILE A 119 7.19 9.41 9.83
N VAL A 120 7.49 10.41 10.67
CA VAL A 120 8.79 10.52 11.36
C VAL A 120 9.04 9.35 12.31
N SER A 121 7.98 8.72 12.85
CA SER A 121 8.13 7.57 13.75
C SER A 121 8.50 6.26 13.05
N PHE A 122 8.53 6.22 11.72
CA PHE A 122 8.78 4.99 10.96
C PHE A 122 10.26 4.66 10.86
N THR A 123 10.56 3.36 10.92
CA THR A 123 11.92 2.84 10.65
C THR A 123 12.19 2.75 9.14
N SER A 124 13.46 2.59 8.74
CA SER A 124 13.85 2.46 7.33
C SER A 124 13.12 1.30 6.60
N GLU A 125 12.92 0.16 7.27
CA GLU A 125 12.16 -0.98 6.72
C GLU A 125 10.65 -0.68 6.59
N GLN A 126 10.07 0.05 7.54
CA GLN A 126 8.67 0.47 7.47
C GLN A 126 8.46 1.49 6.35
N LEU A 127 9.44 2.37 6.14
CA LEU A 127 9.42 3.34 5.04
C LEU A 127 9.43 2.64 3.68
N SER A 128 10.31 1.64 3.47
CA SER A 128 10.38 0.91 2.21
C SER A 128 9.08 0.15 1.91
N THR A 129 8.50 -0.53 2.90
CA THR A 129 7.19 -1.19 2.77
C THR A 129 6.05 -0.18 2.54
N CYS A 130 6.08 0.98 3.20
CA CYS A 130 5.16 2.08 2.93
C CYS A 130 5.23 2.56 1.48
N LEU A 131 6.44 2.76 0.93
CA LEU A 131 6.63 3.19 -0.45
C LEU A 131 6.09 2.16 -1.45
N GLN A 132 6.27 0.86 -1.17
CA GLN A 132 5.66 -0.20 -1.97
C GLN A 132 4.13 -0.14 -1.94
N TYR A 133 3.53 0.04 -0.75
CA TYR A 133 2.08 0.20 -0.63
C TYR A 133 1.56 1.48 -1.31
N LEU A 134 2.33 2.57 -1.25
CA LEU A 134 1.99 3.82 -1.92
C LEU A 134 1.96 3.67 -3.43
N ARG A 135 2.90 2.90 -4.01
CA ARG A 135 2.86 2.54 -5.43
C ARG A 135 1.51 1.91 -5.79
N ASP A 136 1.10 0.91 -5.02
CA ASP A 136 -0.13 0.17 -5.30
C ASP A 136 -1.37 1.05 -5.08
N TRP A 137 -1.39 1.91 -4.07
CA TRP A 137 -2.50 2.83 -3.81
C TRP A 137 -2.65 3.93 -4.86
N ASN A 138 -1.53 4.40 -5.42
CA ASN A 138 -1.52 5.47 -6.43
C ASN A 138 -2.09 5.00 -7.80
N THR A 139 -2.12 3.69 -8.05
CA THR A 139 -2.78 3.14 -9.25
C THR A 139 -4.29 3.43 -9.27
N SER A 140 -4.91 3.51 -8.09
CA SER A 140 -6.35 3.75 -7.92
C SER A 140 -6.67 5.24 -7.80
N ALA A 141 -7.58 5.73 -8.64
CA ALA A 141 -8.04 7.13 -8.56
C ALA A 141 -8.73 7.46 -7.23
N ARG A 142 -9.39 6.48 -6.58
CA ARG A 142 -10.09 6.68 -5.30
C ARG A 142 -9.11 6.94 -4.15
N ASN A 143 -7.97 6.27 -4.19
CA ASN A 143 -6.95 6.34 -3.13
C ASN A 143 -5.80 7.30 -3.52
N ALA A 144 -5.91 7.98 -4.66
CA ALA A 144 -4.90 8.88 -5.18
C ALA A 144 -4.66 10.05 -4.22
N HIS A 145 -5.72 10.69 -3.71
CA HIS A 145 -5.55 11.81 -2.76
C HIS A 145 -4.77 11.39 -1.51
N THR A 146 -5.09 10.23 -0.94
CA THR A 146 -4.44 9.77 0.29
C THR A 146 -3.00 9.33 0.05
N SER A 147 -2.73 8.66 -1.07
CA SER A 147 -1.36 8.30 -1.44
C SER A 147 -0.49 9.52 -1.74
N GLN A 148 -1.02 10.54 -2.44
CA GLN A 148 -0.28 11.77 -2.72
C GLN A 148 -0.01 12.62 -1.46
N ALA A 149 -0.95 12.68 -0.52
CA ALA A 149 -0.76 13.37 0.76
C ALA A 149 0.34 12.70 1.61
N VAL A 150 0.33 11.37 1.68
CA VAL A 150 1.36 10.60 2.40
C VAL A 150 2.71 10.74 1.70
N LEU A 151 2.75 10.69 0.36
CA LEU A 151 3.97 10.92 -0.41
C LEU A 151 4.55 12.30 -0.13
N LEU A 152 3.72 13.35 -0.10
CA LEU A 152 4.13 14.70 0.24
C LEU A 152 4.71 14.78 1.66
N ALA A 153 4.06 14.14 2.61
CA ALA A 153 4.52 14.11 4.00
C ALA A 153 5.85 13.37 4.17
N ILE A 154 6.07 12.26 3.44
CA ILE A 154 7.37 11.57 3.39
C ILE A 154 8.45 12.49 2.81
N LEU A 155 8.18 13.18 1.71
CA LEU A 155 9.14 14.09 1.07
C LEU A 155 9.45 15.33 1.93
N ARG A 156 8.55 15.74 2.83
CA ARG A 156 8.77 16.83 3.79
C ARG A 156 9.57 16.39 5.01
N SER A 157 9.34 15.16 5.47
CA SER A 157 9.90 14.64 6.73
C SER A 157 11.27 13.99 6.56
N PHE A 158 11.55 13.36 5.41
CA PHE A 158 12.79 12.65 5.17
C PHE A 158 13.72 13.37 4.19
N SER A 159 15.02 13.30 4.46
CA SER A 159 16.04 13.82 3.56
C SER A 159 16.23 12.92 2.34
N LEU A 160 16.65 13.50 1.21
CA LEU A 160 16.92 12.76 -0.03
C LEU A 160 17.99 11.68 0.15
N GLU A 161 18.94 11.87 1.07
CA GLU A 161 20.00 10.90 1.38
C GLU A 161 19.41 9.63 2.01
N GLN A 162 18.53 9.78 3.00
CA GLN A 162 17.83 8.66 3.65
C GLN A 162 16.91 7.91 2.67
N LEU A 163 16.31 8.63 1.72
CA LEU A 163 15.52 8.02 0.64
C LEU A 163 16.41 7.38 -0.45
N CYS A 164 17.70 7.64 -0.53
CA CYS A 164 18.58 6.91 -1.43
C CYS A 164 19.10 5.61 -0.82
N GLU A 165 19.08 5.50 0.51
CA GLU A 165 19.52 4.30 1.25
C GLU A 165 18.54 3.13 1.14
N CYS A 166 17.25 3.38 0.86
CA CYS A 166 16.30 2.26 0.77
C CYS A 166 16.40 1.54 -0.59
N GLU A 167 16.32 0.22 -0.52
CA GLU A 167 16.46 -0.66 -1.67
C GLU A 167 15.33 -0.46 -2.70
N GLY A 168 15.68 -0.42 -3.98
CA GLY A 168 14.70 -0.40 -5.07
C GLY A 168 13.91 0.91 -5.23
N ILE A 169 14.31 2.01 -4.58
CA ILE A 169 13.54 3.26 -4.65
C ILE A 169 13.41 3.82 -6.06
N LYS A 170 14.42 3.65 -6.92
CA LYS A 170 14.36 4.10 -8.31
C LYS A 170 13.17 3.48 -9.06
N ASP A 171 13.03 2.16 -8.98
CA ASP A 171 11.93 1.44 -9.64
C ASP A 171 10.56 1.87 -9.08
N ILE A 172 10.49 2.13 -7.78
CA ILE A 172 9.27 2.62 -7.13
C ILE A 172 8.93 4.03 -7.64
N VAL A 173 9.89 4.94 -7.69
CA VAL A 173 9.67 6.32 -8.18
C VAL A 173 9.31 6.33 -9.65
N ASP A 174 10.00 5.55 -10.48
CA ASP A 174 9.70 5.41 -11.92
C ASP A 174 8.28 4.88 -12.15
N SER A 175 7.81 3.98 -11.28
CA SER A 175 6.42 3.49 -11.34
C SER A 175 5.40 4.49 -10.81
N LEU A 176 5.74 5.33 -9.82
CA LEU A 176 4.84 6.34 -9.24
C LEU A 176 4.65 7.54 -10.17
N LEU A 177 5.70 7.94 -10.89
CA LEU A 177 5.76 9.18 -11.66
C LEU A 177 4.66 9.26 -12.74
N PRO A 178 4.40 8.24 -13.60
CA PRO A 178 3.33 8.29 -14.59
C PRO A 178 1.94 8.46 -13.97
N TYR A 179 1.67 7.80 -12.85
CA TYR A 179 0.37 7.92 -12.16
C TYR A 179 0.21 9.28 -11.49
N THR A 180 1.26 9.81 -10.85
CA THR A 180 1.23 11.17 -10.27
C THR A 180 0.95 12.22 -11.35
N GLN A 181 1.61 12.13 -12.52
CA GLN A 181 1.39 13.03 -13.65
C GLN A 181 -0.05 12.93 -14.18
N ARG A 182 -0.57 11.70 -14.30
CA ARG A 182 -1.95 11.49 -14.75
C ARG A 182 -2.98 12.08 -13.78
N HIS A 183 -2.77 11.94 -12.47
CA HIS A 183 -3.66 12.54 -11.48
C HIS A 183 -3.53 14.06 -11.45
N PHE A 184 -2.32 14.60 -11.65
CA PHE A 184 -2.09 16.03 -11.78
C PHE A 184 -2.83 16.63 -12.98
N GLN A 185 -2.74 16.00 -14.16
CA GLN A 185 -3.51 16.40 -15.35
C GLN A 185 -5.02 16.38 -15.10
N ARG A 186 -5.53 15.34 -14.41
CA ARG A 186 -6.96 15.28 -14.02
C ARG A 186 -7.38 16.43 -13.11
N LEU A 187 -6.51 16.86 -12.20
CA LEU A 187 -6.75 18.01 -11.33
C LEU A 187 -6.71 19.33 -12.11
N GLU A 188 -5.77 19.48 -13.05
CA GLU A 188 -5.72 20.65 -13.96
C GLU A 188 -7.00 20.74 -14.80
N ASP A 189 -7.45 19.63 -15.38
CA ASP A 189 -8.71 19.58 -16.15
C ASP A 189 -9.93 19.92 -15.28
N ALA A 190 -9.96 19.44 -14.02
CA ALA A 190 -11.02 19.78 -13.08
C ALA A 190 -11.04 21.26 -12.73
N MET A 191 -9.86 21.86 -12.49
CA MET A 191 -9.71 23.30 -12.26
C MET A 191 -10.11 24.12 -13.49
N GLN A 192 -9.80 23.67 -14.70
CA GLN A 192 -10.25 24.35 -15.91
C GLN A 192 -11.77 24.37 -16.03
N ARG A 193 -12.44 23.30 -15.63
CA ARG A 193 -13.91 23.22 -15.62
C ARG A 193 -14.54 24.15 -14.59
N THR A 194 -13.87 24.44 -13.46
CA THR A 194 -14.43 25.38 -12.47
C THR A 194 -14.50 26.81 -13.00
N TYR A 195 -13.65 27.21 -13.94
CA TYR A 195 -13.74 28.54 -14.58
C TYR A 195 -15.05 28.76 -15.36
N MET A 196 -15.73 27.69 -15.77
CA MET A 196 -17.07 27.83 -16.36
C MET A 196 -18.07 28.38 -15.34
N LEU A 197 -17.91 28.06 -14.04
CA LEU A 197 -18.75 28.64 -12.99
C LEU A 197 -18.49 30.14 -12.85
N ASP A 198 -17.23 30.55 -12.84
CA ASP A 198 -16.85 31.98 -12.80
C ASP A 198 -17.45 32.73 -13.99
N PHE A 199 -17.36 32.15 -15.19
CA PHE A 199 -17.98 32.71 -16.39
C PHE A 199 -19.50 32.85 -16.24
N THR A 200 -20.19 31.82 -15.73
CA THR A 200 -21.64 31.89 -15.50
C THR A 200 -22.02 32.92 -14.44
N LEU A 201 -21.24 33.04 -13.37
CA LEU A 201 -21.45 34.04 -12.32
C LEU A 201 -21.27 35.45 -12.86
N HIS A 202 -20.24 35.67 -13.67
CA HIS A 202 -19.99 36.95 -14.33
C HIS A 202 -21.14 37.31 -15.29
N ALA A 203 -21.61 36.36 -16.11
CA ALA A 203 -22.74 36.56 -17.00
C ALA A 203 -24.04 36.89 -16.24
N MET A 204 -24.32 36.20 -15.13
CA MET A 204 -25.48 36.50 -14.28
C MET A 204 -25.39 37.90 -13.64
N ARG A 205 -24.20 38.30 -13.16
CA ARG A 205 -23.98 39.65 -12.60
C ARG A 205 -24.18 40.75 -13.64
N SER A 206 -23.71 40.52 -14.87
CA SER A 206 -23.92 41.44 -16.00
C SER A 206 -25.41 41.62 -16.32
N VAL A 207 -26.20 40.54 -16.31
CA VAL A 207 -27.65 40.58 -16.58
C VAL A 207 -28.45 41.20 -15.42
N LEU A 208 -28.01 41.04 -14.17
CA LEU A 208 -28.67 41.58 -12.98
C LEU A 208 -28.41 43.08 -12.76
N GLY A 209 -27.68 43.76 -13.66
CA GLY A 209 -27.46 45.19 -13.59
C GLY A 209 -26.55 45.62 -12.42
N GLY A 210 -25.60 44.77 -12.03
CA GLY A 210 -24.50 45.19 -11.17
C GLY A 210 -23.66 46.22 -11.90
N SER A 211 -23.92 47.49 -11.64
CA SER A 211 -23.23 48.62 -12.25
C SER A 211 -21.71 48.50 -12.12
N ASP A 212 -21.04 48.60 -13.26
CA ASP A 212 -19.61 48.92 -13.40
C ASP A 212 -19.16 49.94 -12.35
N LYS A 213 -18.36 49.48 -11.39
CA LYS A 213 -17.31 50.26 -10.74
C LYS A 213 -16.14 49.32 -10.50
N LEU A 214 -15.43 49.02 -11.57
CA LEU A 214 -14.23 48.21 -11.57
C LEU A 214 -13.16 48.89 -12.43
N ASP A 215 -12.72 50.06 -11.97
CA ASP A 215 -11.42 50.62 -12.38
C ASP A 215 -10.31 50.24 -11.37
N ASP A 216 -10.59 49.40 -10.35
CA ASP A 216 -9.64 49.10 -9.26
C ASP A 216 -9.31 47.59 -9.04
N GLU A 217 -9.90 46.64 -9.78
CA GLU A 217 -9.66 45.18 -9.53
C GLU A 217 -8.62 44.50 -10.43
N GLU A 218 -8.07 45.18 -11.45
CA GLU A 218 -6.98 44.61 -12.27
C GLU A 218 -5.69 44.37 -11.46
N GLU A 219 -5.49 45.07 -10.34
CA GLU A 219 -4.34 44.86 -9.44
C GLU A 219 -4.54 43.65 -8.48
N GLU A 220 -5.79 43.25 -8.19
CA GLU A 220 -6.06 42.12 -7.29
C GLU A 220 -6.06 40.76 -8.02
N GLU A 221 -6.48 40.68 -9.29
CA GLU A 221 -6.42 39.42 -10.06
C GLU A 221 -4.98 38.92 -10.29
N GLU A 222 -4.01 39.83 -10.42
CA GLU A 222 -2.60 39.46 -10.55
C GLU A 222 -2.00 38.93 -9.23
N SER A 223 -2.60 39.34 -8.09
CA SER A 223 -2.23 38.86 -6.76
C SER A 223 -2.79 37.46 -6.44
N LEU A 224 -3.96 37.13 -7.02
CA LEU A 224 -4.69 35.88 -6.79
C LEU A 224 -4.20 34.70 -7.66
N GLN A 225 -3.32 34.93 -8.64
CA GLN A 225 -2.71 33.86 -9.44
C GLN A 225 -1.17 33.76 -9.33
N PRO A 226 -0.60 33.44 -8.15
CA PRO A 226 0.85 33.30 -7.95
C PRO A 226 1.52 32.28 -8.89
N TRP A 227 0.79 31.27 -9.34
CA TRP A 227 1.31 30.17 -10.16
C TRP A 227 1.54 30.54 -11.64
N ARG A 228 0.90 31.61 -12.15
CA ARG A 228 1.20 32.13 -13.50
C ARG A 228 2.62 32.69 -13.59
N ARG A 229 3.10 33.31 -12.52
CA ARG A 229 4.48 33.83 -12.41
C ARG A 229 5.53 32.71 -12.39
N THR A 230 5.24 31.58 -11.71
CA THR A 230 6.15 30.42 -11.68
C THR A 230 6.18 29.66 -13.00
N ARG A 231 5.04 29.53 -13.71
CA ARG A 231 4.97 28.90 -15.03
C ARG A 231 5.67 29.74 -16.10
N ALA A 232 5.53 31.07 -16.05
CA ALA A 232 6.23 32.00 -16.92
C ALA A 232 7.75 32.01 -16.68
N ARG A 233 8.20 31.94 -15.42
CA ARG A 233 9.64 31.83 -15.09
C ARG A 233 10.25 30.51 -15.58
N ARG A 234 9.60 29.36 -15.35
CA ARG A 234 10.08 28.06 -15.84
C ARG A 234 10.18 27.98 -17.36
N ALA A 235 9.19 28.53 -18.07
CA ALA A 235 9.21 28.58 -19.54
C ALA A 235 10.33 29.48 -20.13
N VAL A 236 10.85 30.43 -19.34
CA VAL A 236 11.98 31.29 -19.72
C VAL A 236 13.33 30.65 -19.37
N GLU A 237 13.40 29.88 -18.28
CA GLU A 237 14.59 29.07 -17.95
C GLU A 237 14.79 27.88 -18.90
N GLU A 238 13.71 27.23 -19.37
CA GLU A 238 13.79 26.13 -20.35
C GLU A 238 14.16 26.60 -21.78
N ARG A 239 14.19 27.92 -22.03
CA ARG A 239 14.57 28.52 -23.31
C ARG A 239 15.98 29.12 -23.33
N LYS A 240 16.76 28.99 -22.25
CA LYS A 240 18.17 29.37 -22.17
C LYS A 240 19.05 28.14 -22.03
#